data_AF-A0A1E5MK16-F1
#
_entry.id   AF-A0A1E5MK16-F1
#
_cell.length_a   1.000
_cell.length_b   1.000
_cell.length_c   1.000
_cell.angle_alpha   90.00
_cell.angle_beta   90.00
_cell.angle_gamma   90.00
#
_symmetry.space_group_name_H-M   'P 1'
#
loop_
_entity.id
_entity.type
_entity.pdbx_description
1 polymer ?
#
loop_
_entity_poly.entity_id
_entity_poly.type
_entity_poly.pdbx_seq_one_letter_code
_entity_poly.pdbx_strand_id
1 'polypeptide(L)'
;MSSVVVSHPSSSLAWALLADEAWERGATLESYAYARVGYHRGLDALRRAGWRGAGPVPWSHEPNRGVLRALFALRRAAEAIDEPGEPERLTDFLDASDPEALRALTAGE
;
A
#
# COMPACT_ATOMS: atom_id res chain seq x y z
N MET A 1 6.64 4.30 -14.53
CA MET A 1 6.37 5.06 -13.29
C MET A 1 7.61 5.58 -12.54
N SER A 2 8.82 5.05 -12.77
CA SER A 2 10.01 5.41 -11.98
C SER A 2 10.33 6.92 -11.90
N SER A 3 10.21 7.67 -13.02
CA SER A 3 10.45 9.13 -13.02
C SER A 3 9.52 9.91 -12.09
N VAL A 4 8.26 9.50 -11.97
CA VAL A 4 7.27 10.13 -11.07
C VAL A 4 7.69 9.96 -9.62
N VAL A 5 8.19 8.77 -9.25
CA VAL A 5 8.72 8.50 -7.91
C VAL A 5 9.97 9.34 -7.62
N VAL A 6 10.87 9.48 -8.59
CA VAL A 6 12.06 10.34 -8.45
C VAL A 6 11.68 11.80 -8.21
N SER A 7 10.64 12.30 -8.90
CA SER A 7 10.14 13.66 -8.70
C SER A 7 9.32 13.83 -7.42
N HIS A 8 8.72 12.75 -6.90
CA HIS A 8 7.83 12.77 -5.73
C HIS A 8 8.17 11.64 -4.73
N PRO A 9 9.39 11.58 -4.18
CA PRO A 9 9.85 10.41 -3.42
C PRO A 9 9.12 10.21 -2.08
N SER A 10 8.44 11.24 -1.57
CA SER A 10 7.60 11.17 -0.38
C SER A 10 6.15 10.74 -0.66
N SER A 11 5.75 10.58 -1.92
CA SER A 11 4.38 10.22 -2.29
C SER A 11 4.13 8.72 -2.13
N SER A 12 3.32 8.34 -1.14
CA SER A 12 2.87 6.95 -0.95
C SER A 12 2.20 6.40 -2.22
N LEU A 13 1.38 7.21 -2.89
CA LEU A 13 0.66 6.81 -4.10
C LEU A 13 1.62 6.53 -5.27
N ALA A 14 2.66 7.35 -5.46
CA ALA A 14 3.61 7.14 -6.54
C ALA A 14 4.34 5.79 -6.38
N TRP A 15 4.71 5.44 -5.14
CA TRP A 15 5.31 4.14 -4.83
C TRP A 15 4.33 2.97 -5.00
N ALA A 16 3.07 3.14 -4.60
CA ALA A 16 2.03 2.11 -4.78
C ALA A 16 1.83 1.78 -6.27
N LEU A 17 1.70 2.81 -7.11
CA LEU A 17 1.53 2.63 -8.56
C LEU A 17 2.78 2.03 -9.22
N LEU A 18 3.99 2.36 -8.73
CA LEU A 18 5.22 1.71 -9.20
C LEU A 18 5.26 0.22 -8.78
N ALA A 19 4.71 -0.13 -7.62
CA ALA A 19 4.57 -1.51 -7.18
C ALA A 19 3.59 -2.28 -8.06
N ASP A 20 2.45 -1.68 -8.43
CA ASP A 20 1.49 -2.29 -9.36
C ASP A 20 2.10 -2.52 -10.74
N GLU A 21 2.82 -1.53 -11.30
CA GLU A 21 3.55 -1.71 -12.57
C GLU A 21 4.59 -2.86 -12.46
N ALA A 22 5.26 -2.98 -11.32
CA ALA A 22 6.22 -4.05 -11.08
C ALA A 22 5.55 -5.43 -11.00
N TRP A 23 4.39 -5.50 -10.38
CA TRP A 23 3.59 -6.72 -10.33
C TRP A 23 3.13 -7.16 -11.72
N GLU A 24 2.57 -6.23 -12.50
CA GLU A 24 2.05 -6.51 -13.85
C GLU A 24 3.10 -7.08 -14.81
N ARG A 25 4.37 -6.66 -14.66
CA ARG A 25 5.50 -7.19 -15.44
C ARG A 25 6.12 -8.48 -14.86
N GLY A 26 5.55 -9.05 -13.79
CA GLY A 26 6.06 -10.25 -13.13
C GLY A 26 7.29 -10.04 -12.24
N ALA A 27 7.63 -8.79 -11.90
CA ALA A 27 8.75 -8.44 -11.03
C ALA A 27 8.29 -8.40 -9.57
N THR A 28 7.99 -9.57 -9.00
CA THR A 28 7.35 -9.73 -7.69
C THR A 28 8.17 -9.14 -6.55
N LEU A 29 9.50 -9.35 -6.51
CA LEU A 29 10.35 -8.82 -5.46
C LEU A 29 10.43 -7.28 -5.50
N GLU A 30 10.47 -6.71 -6.69
CA GLU A 30 10.43 -5.26 -6.89
C GLU A 30 9.08 -4.68 -6.47
N SER A 31 7.97 -5.34 -6.84
CA SER A 31 6.63 -4.98 -6.37
C SER A 31 6.59 -4.93 -4.84
N TYR A 32 7.07 -5.98 -4.18
CA TYR A 32 7.14 -6.05 -2.72
C TYR A 32 8.00 -4.91 -2.13
N ALA A 33 9.19 -4.68 -2.67
CA ALA A 33 10.08 -3.62 -2.22
C ALA A 33 9.47 -2.21 -2.39
N TYR A 34 8.87 -1.92 -3.55
CA TYR A 34 8.23 -0.64 -3.82
C TYR A 34 6.99 -0.42 -2.96
N ALA A 35 6.16 -1.44 -2.80
CA ALA A 35 4.98 -1.40 -1.95
C ALA A 35 5.36 -1.12 -0.49
N ARG A 36 6.43 -1.74 0.01
CA ARG A 36 6.95 -1.47 1.36
C ARG A 36 7.36 -0.02 1.56
N VAL A 37 8.05 0.57 0.58
CA VAL A 37 8.42 2.00 0.65
C VAL A 37 7.16 2.86 0.64
N GLY A 38 6.20 2.58 -0.25
CA GLY A 38 4.92 3.29 -0.31
C GLY A 38 4.18 3.23 1.02
N TYR A 39 4.04 2.04 1.60
CA TYR A 39 3.44 1.82 2.90
C TYR A 39 4.10 2.67 3.99
N HIS A 40 5.43 2.70 4.05
CA HIS A 40 6.14 3.52 5.04
C HIS A 40 5.90 5.03 4.84
N ARG A 41 5.94 5.52 3.60
CA ARG A 41 5.63 6.94 3.30
C ARG A 41 4.19 7.30 3.69
N GLY A 42 3.27 6.38 3.47
CA GLY A 42 1.88 6.48 3.87
C GLY A 42 1.70 6.58 5.38
N LEU A 43 2.34 5.67 6.13
CA LEU A 43 2.34 5.71 7.60
C LEU A 43 2.92 7.02 8.14
N ASP A 44 3.98 7.54 7.55
CA ASP A 44 4.56 8.82 7.95
C ASP A 44 3.58 9.98 7.72
N ALA A 45 2.83 9.96 6.62
CA ALA A 45 1.80 10.95 6.34
C ALA A 45 0.64 10.86 7.35
N LEU A 46 0.16 9.65 7.66
CA LEU A 46 -0.86 9.42 8.68
C LEU A 46 -0.41 9.93 10.05
N ARG A 47 0.83 9.64 10.47
CA ARG A 47 1.39 10.10 11.74
C ARG A 47 1.47 11.62 11.82
N ARG A 48 1.90 12.28 10.75
CA ARG A 48 1.89 13.75 10.66
C ARG A 48 0.48 14.33 10.77
N ALA A 49 -0.53 13.60 10.29
CA ALA A 49 -1.95 13.96 10.42
C ALA A 49 -2.58 13.58 11.78
N GLY A 50 -1.79 13.05 12.72
CA GLY A 50 -2.25 12.75 14.09
C GLY A 50 -2.69 11.30 14.33
N TRP A 51 -2.60 10.42 13.33
CA TRP A 51 -2.88 8.99 13.52
C TRP A 51 -1.79 8.32 14.37
N ARG A 52 -2.20 7.52 15.36
CA ARG A 52 -1.30 7.00 16.41
C ARG A 52 -1.04 5.50 16.35
N GLY A 53 -1.08 4.89 15.17
CA GLY A 53 -0.82 3.46 15.02
C GLY A 53 -2.05 2.56 15.13
N ALA A 54 -3.21 3.13 15.44
CA ALA A 54 -4.47 2.41 15.59
C ALA A 54 -5.66 3.29 15.20
N GLY A 55 -6.75 2.64 14.79
CA GLY A 55 -7.98 3.29 14.37
C GLY A 55 -8.12 3.39 12.84
N PRO A 56 -9.32 3.80 12.38
CA PRO A 56 -9.71 3.70 10.99
C PRO A 56 -8.86 4.58 10.07
N VAL A 57 -8.67 4.11 8.83
CA VAL A 57 -8.03 4.84 7.75
C VAL A 57 -8.99 4.78 6.55
N PRO A 58 -10.00 5.67 6.48
CA PRO A 58 -11.07 5.54 5.51
C PRO A 58 -10.60 5.72 4.06
N TRP A 59 -11.03 4.83 3.16
CA TRP A 59 -10.81 4.90 1.71
C TRP A 59 -11.46 6.13 1.06
N SER A 60 -12.59 6.54 1.61
CA SER A 60 -13.33 7.74 1.19
C SER A 60 -12.52 9.03 1.33
N HIS A 61 -11.56 9.05 2.25
CA HIS A 61 -10.61 10.16 2.37
C HIS A 61 -9.46 9.98 1.39
N GLU A 62 -9.51 10.70 0.27
CA GLU A 62 -8.55 10.57 -0.85
C GLU A 62 -7.07 10.50 -0.43
N PRO A 63 -6.54 11.31 0.52
CA PRO A 63 -5.15 11.22 0.95
C PRO A 63 -4.73 9.84 1.49
N ASN A 64 -5.68 9.04 2.00
CA ASN A 64 -5.42 7.69 2.51
C ASN A 64 -5.27 6.64 1.40
N ARG A 65 -5.76 6.90 0.19
CA ARG A 65 -5.77 5.89 -0.88
C ARG A 65 -4.37 5.42 -1.24
N GLY A 66 -3.38 6.32 -1.18
CA GLY A 66 -1.98 5.98 -1.44
C GLY A 66 -1.40 4.96 -0.45
N VAL A 67 -1.74 5.05 0.84
CA VAL A 67 -1.26 4.08 1.86
C VAL A 67 -2.02 2.76 1.78
N LEU A 68 -3.33 2.82 1.53
CA LEU A 68 -4.17 1.62 1.38
C LEU A 68 -3.80 0.82 0.13
N ARG A 69 -3.54 1.48 -1.01
CA ARG A 69 -3.00 0.84 -2.22
C ARG A 69 -1.66 0.18 -1.96
N ALA A 70 -0.73 0.88 -1.31
CA ALA A 70 0.59 0.32 -1.00
C ALA A 70 0.49 -0.89 -0.06
N LEU A 71 -0.40 -0.83 0.93
CA LEU A 71 -0.65 -1.93 1.87
C LEU A 71 -1.23 -3.16 1.16
N PHE A 72 -2.19 -2.96 0.25
CA PHE A 72 -2.76 -4.03 -0.56
C PHE A 72 -1.73 -4.63 -1.53
N ALA A 73 -0.95 -3.81 -2.23
CA ALA A 73 0.12 -4.28 -3.11
C ALA A 73 1.19 -5.06 -2.33
N LEU A 74 1.51 -4.61 -1.11
CA LEU A 74 2.45 -5.30 -0.22
C LEU A 74 1.91 -6.66 0.20
N ARG A 75 0.62 -6.75 0.59
CA ARG A 75 -0.04 -8.02 0.93
C ARG A 75 0.03 -9.00 -0.23
N ARG A 76 -0.42 -8.59 -1.42
CA ARG A 76 -0.40 -9.41 -2.64
C ARG A 76 1.00 -9.93 -2.96
N ALA A 77 2.01 -9.06 -2.87
CA ALA A 77 3.38 -9.45 -3.17
C ALA A 77 4.01 -10.34 -2.08
N ALA A 78 3.66 -10.12 -0.80
CA ALA A 78 4.06 -10.98 0.32
C ALA A 78 3.49 -12.40 0.18
N GLU A 79 2.22 -12.53 -0.22
CA GLU A 79 1.59 -13.82 -0.53
C GLU A 79 2.33 -14.55 -1.64
N ALA A 80 2.70 -13.83 -2.69
CA ALA A 80 3.36 -14.41 -3.86
C ALA A 80 4.79 -14.90 -3.60
N ILE A 81 5.43 -14.46 -2.53
CA ILE A 81 6.78 -14.90 -2.12
C ILE A 81 6.76 -15.83 -0.90
N ASP A 82 5.56 -16.26 -0.48
CA ASP A 82 5.35 -17.11 0.70
C ASP A 82 5.94 -16.51 1.99
N GLU A 83 5.88 -15.18 2.16
CA GLU A 83 6.46 -14.51 3.33
C GLU A 83 5.68 -14.84 4.61
N PRO A 84 6.28 -15.55 5.60
CA PRO A 84 5.51 -16.12 6.71
C PRO A 84 4.81 -15.09 7.60
N GLY A 85 3.48 -15.19 7.69
CA GLY A 85 2.68 -14.39 8.60
C GLY A 85 2.50 -12.93 8.19
N GLU A 86 3.18 -12.44 7.15
CA GLU A 86 3.05 -11.06 6.69
C GLU A 86 1.70 -10.80 5.99
N PRO A 87 1.24 -11.66 5.05
CA PRO A 87 -0.08 -11.54 4.44
C PRO A 87 -1.22 -11.41 5.45
N GLU A 88 -1.23 -12.22 6.50
CA GLU A 88 -2.26 -12.25 7.53
C GLU A 88 -2.28 -10.92 8.29
N ARG A 89 -1.12 -10.45 8.76
CA ARG A 89 -1.02 -9.15 9.47
C ARG A 89 -1.44 -7.97 8.60
N LEU A 90 -1.13 -8.02 7.30
CA LEU A 90 -1.51 -6.96 6.36
C LEU A 90 -3.02 -7.00 6.03
N THR A 91 -3.61 -8.19 5.99
CA THR A 91 -5.07 -8.38 5.86
C THR A 91 -5.79 -7.81 7.07
N ASP A 92 -5.37 -8.18 8.27
CA ASP A 92 -5.93 -7.65 9.52
C ASP A 92 -5.84 -6.12 9.56
N PHE A 93 -4.73 -5.55 9.09
CA PHE A 93 -4.56 -4.10 9.01
C PHE A 93 -5.55 -3.47 8.02
N LEU A 94 -5.70 -4.03 6.81
CA LEU A 94 -6.64 -3.53 5.80
C LEU A 94 -8.08 -3.56 6.32
N ASP A 95 -8.48 -4.67 6.92
CA ASP A 95 -9.83 -4.85 7.48
C ASP A 95 -10.11 -3.89 8.64
N ALA A 96 -9.13 -3.68 9.52
CA ALA A 96 -9.23 -2.69 10.60
C ALA A 96 -9.21 -1.24 10.10
N SER A 97 -8.67 -0.99 8.90
CA SER A 97 -8.55 0.35 8.32
C SER A 97 -9.86 0.80 7.68
N ASP A 98 -10.34 0.05 6.68
CA ASP A 98 -11.60 0.28 5.98
C ASP A 98 -11.95 -0.93 5.08
N PRO A 99 -13.02 -1.69 5.36
CA PRO A 99 -13.49 -2.76 4.49
C PRO A 99 -13.83 -2.31 3.07
N GLU A 100 -14.18 -1.03 2.85
CA GLU A 100 -14.39 -0.47 1.51
C GLU A 100 -13.12 -0.49 0.67
N ALA A 101 -11.96 -0.25 1.31
CA ALA A 101 -10.68 -0.22 0.62
C ALA A 101 -10.41 -1.56 -0.05
N LEU A 102 -10.62 -2.66 0.68
CA LEU A 102 -10.40 -4.00 0.15
C LEU A 102 -11.33 -4.30 -1.03
N ARG A 103 -12.59 -3.89 -0.95
CA ARG A 103 -13.57 -4.05 -2.05
C ARG A 103 -13.15 -3.27 -3.29
N ALA A 104 -12.87 -1.97 -3.14
CA ALA A 104 -12.47 -1.10 -4.25
C ALA A 104 -11.19 -1.60 -4.92
N LEU A 105 -10.17 -1.96 -4.13
CA LEU A 105 -8.87 -2.41 -4.63
C LEU A 105 -8.94 -3.78 -5.31
N THR A 106 -9.78 -4.70 -4.80
CA THR A 106 -10.00 -5.99 -5.45
C THR A 106 -10.77 -5.84 -6.77
N ALA A 107 -11.65 -4.83 -6.87
CA ALA A 107 -12.37 -4.51 -8.11
C ALA A 107 -11.50 -3.77 -9.14
N GLY A 108 -10.29 -3.34 -8.77
CA GLY A 108 -9.36 -2.64 -9.66
C GLY A 108 -9.60 -1.13 -9.76
N GLU A 109 -10.33 -0.53 -8.80
CA GLU A 109 -10.55 0.93 -8.71
C GLU A 109 -9.32 1.65 -8.15
#